data_AF-A0A832IYV8-F1
#
_entry.id   AF-A0A832IYV8-F1
#
_cell.length_a   1.000
_cell.length_b   1.000
_cell.length_c   1.000
_cell.angle_alpha   90.00
_cell.angle_beta   90.00
_cell.angle_gamma   90.00
#
_symmetry.space_group_name_H-M   'P 1'
#
loop_
_entity.id
_entity.type
_entity.pdbx_description
1 polymer ?
#
loop_
_entity_poly.entity_id
_entity_poly.type
_entity_poly.pdbx_seq_one_letter_code
_entity_poly.pdbx_strand_id
1 'polypeptide(L)' 'HPLYRIEKRPKLRHKQGMYAVVAMDGQILKRGSDLKTVLRVLEKKLIRAVT' A
#
# COMPACT_ATOMS: atom_id res chain seq x y z
N HIS A 1 1.54 -12.66 -11.56
CA HIS A 1 1.36 -12.41 -10.12
C HIS A 1 1.96 -11.06 -9.76
N PRO A 2 1.19 -10.12 -9.19
CA PRO A 2 1.72 -8.81 -8.80
C PRO A 2 2.70 -8.96 -7.62
N LEU A 3 3.87 -8.32 -7.71
CA LEU A 3 4.90 -8.34 -6.65
C LEU A 3 4.46 -7.59 -5.39
N TYR A 4 3.66 -6.53 -5.58
CA TYR A 4 3.10 -5.73 -4.50
C TYR A 4 1.66 -5.37 -4.84
N ARG A 5 0.82 -5.26 -3.82
CA ARG A 5 -0.56 -4.79 -3.92
C ARG A 5 -0.74 -3.56 -3.06
N ILE A 6 -1.35 -2.53 -3.63
CA ILE A 6 -1.73 -1.33 -2.87
C ILE A 6 -3.22 -1.45 -2.59
N GLU A 7 -3.59 -1.37 -1.32
CA GLU A 7 -4.99 -1.47 -0.91
C GLU A 7 -5.45 -0.15 -0.29
N LYS A 8 -6.62 0.31 -0.74
CA LYS A 8 -7.34 1.43 -0.14
C LYS A 8 -8.47 0.89 0.73
N ARG A 9 -8.38 1.10 2.05
CA ARG A 9 -9.36 0.68 3.05
C ARG A 9 -9.93 1.90 3.79
N PRO A 10 -10.94 2.61 3.23
CA PRO A 10 -11.49 3.83 3.82
C PRO A 10 -12.01 3.66 5.25
N LYS A 11 -12.53 2.46 5.58
CA LYS A 11 -12.99 2.09 6.93
C LYS A 11 -11.89 2.21 8.00
N LEU A 12 -10.62 2.18 7.61
CA LEU A 12 -9.47 2.27 8.53
C LEU A 12 -8.79 3.64 8.53
N ARG A 13 -9.35 4.65 7.84
CA ARG A 13 -8.75 5.99 7.70
C ARG A 13 -8.30 6.59 9.04
N HIS A 14 -9.14 6.50 10.07
CA HIS A 14 -8.87 7.07 11.40
C HIS A 14 -8.22 6.07 12.37
N LYS A 15 -7.90 4.86 11.90
CA LYS A 15 -7.26 3.81 12.71
C LYS A 15 -5.84 3.58 12.20
N GLN A 16 -5.68 2.61 11.31
CA GLN A 16 -4.38 2.13 10.82
C GLN A 16 -3.94 2.81 9.52
N GLY A 17 -4.70 3.82 9.04
CA GLY A 17 -4.49 4.50 7.77
C GLY A 17 -5.34 3.91 6.64
N MET A 18 -5.67 4.77 5.66
CA MET A 18 -6.51 4.40 4.52
C MET A 18 -5.76 3.59 3.46
N TYR A 19 -4.43 3.70 3.39
CA TYR A 19 -3.61 3.04 2.38
C TYR A 19 -2.65 2.03 3.00
N ALA A 20 -2.44 0.91 2.31
CA ALA A 20 -1.47 -0.11 2.68
C ALA A 20 -0.74 -0.67 1.45
N VAL A 21 0.54 -1.00 1.60
CA VAL A 21 1.33 -1.76 0.62
C VAL A 21 1.54 -3.17 1.18
N VAL A 22 1.16 -4.17 0.39
CA VAL A 22 1.19 -5.59 0.75
C VAL A 22 2.11 -6.33 -0.21
N ALA A 23 3.02 -7.16 0.30
CA ALA A 23 3.89 -8.04 -0.46
C ALA A 23 3.15 -9.31 -0.92
N MET A 24 3.82 -10.14 -1.72
CA MET A 24 3.23 -11.35 -2.30
C MET A 24 2.74 -12.37 -1.27
N ASP A 25 3.44 -12.47 -0.14
CA ASP A 25 3.16 -13.37 0.99
C ASP A 25 2.05 -12.84 1.93
N GLY A 26 1.49 -11.67 1.63
CA GLY A 26 0.52 -11.00 2.50
C GLY A 26 1.15 -10.14 3.59
N GLN A 27 2.48 -10.05 3.66
CA GLN A 27 3.16 -9.15 4.58
C GLN A 27 2.86 -7.69 4.24
N ILE A 28 2.63 -6.87 5.26
CA ILE A 28 2.37 -5.45 5.06
C ILE A 28 3.66 -4.67 5.24
N LEU A 29 4.11 -4.05 4.15
CA LEU A 29 5.37 -3.30 4.12
C LEU A 29 5.20 -1.90 4.70
N LYS A 30 4.05 -1.25 4.44
CA LYS A 30 3.74 0.09 4.97
C LYS A 30 2.24 0.33 5.01
N ARG A 31 1.80 1.13 5.99
CA ARG A 31 0.44 1.72 6.05
C ARG A 31 0.49 3.20 6.38
N GLY A 32 -0.56 3.93 6.00
CA GLY A 32 -0.67 5.36 6.27
C GLY A 32 -1.93 6.01 5.73
N SER A 33 -2.15 7.26 6.14
CA SER A 33 -3.24 8.13 5.66
C SER A 33 -2.91 8.77 4.31
N ASP A 34 -1.63 9.02 4.03
CA ASP A 34 -1.13 9.62 2.79
C ASP A 34 -0.56 8.55 1.85
N LEU A 35 -1.10 8.52 0.63
CA LEU A 35 -0.67 7.56 -0.40
C LEU A 35 0.79 7.80 -0.78
N LYS A 36 1.21 9.05 -1.00
CA LYS A 36 2.56 9.38 -1.47
C LYS A 36 3.62 8.86 -0.49
N THR A 37 3.38 9.02 0.80
CA THR A 37 4.26 8.52 1.87
C THR A 37 4.28 7.01 1.96
N VAL A 38 3.14 6.34 1.76
CA VAL A 38 3.06 4.87 1.71
C VAL A 38 3.81 4.31 0.51
N LEU A 39 3.75 4.98 -0.64
CA LEU A 39 4.44 4.58 -1.87
C LEU A 39 5.96 4.75 -1.82
N ARG A 40 6.52 5.51 -0.86
CA ARG A 40 7.98 5.68 -0.75
C ARG A 40 8.72 4.37 -0.52
N VAL A 41 8.05 3.37 0.08
CA VAL A 41 8.64 2.03 0.26
C VAL A 41 8.93 1.33 -1.08
N LEU A 42 8.36 1.82 -2.18
CA LEU A 42 8.48 1.29 -3.54
C LEU A 42 9.32 2.17 -4.46
N GLU A 43 10.02 3.19 -3.94
CA GLU A 43 10.71 4.27 -4.69
C GLU A 43 11.72 3.85 -5.78
N LYS A 44 11.93 2.55 -6.04
CA LYS A 44 12.77 2.05 -7.13
C LYS A 44 12.10 1.10 -8.11
N LYS A 45 10.80 0.78 -8.00
CA LYS A 45 10.17 -0.22 -8.90
C LYS A 45 8.81 0.28 -9.42
N LEU A 46 8.64 0.24 -10.74
CA LEU A 46 7.40 0.61 -11.46
C LEU A 46 6.17 -0.01 -10.79
N ILE A 47 5.19 0.83 -10.46
CA ILE A 47 3.99 0.46 -9.72
C ILE A 47 2.82 0.36 -10.70
N ARG A 48 2.11 -0.78 -10.68
CA ARG A 48 0.84 -0.95 -11.38
C ARG A 48 -0.30 -0.96 -10.37
N ALA A 49 -1.19 0.03 -10.46
CA ALA A 49 -2.44 0.01 -9.72
C ALA A 49 -3.35 -1.08 -10.29
N VAL A 50 -3.88 -1.94 -9.42
CA VAL A 50 -4.95 -2.88 -9.76
C VAL A 50 -6.14 -2.45 -8.93
N THR A 51 -7.14 -1.90 -9.61
CA THR A 51 -8.40 -1.42 -9.04
C THR A 51 -9.32 -2.57 -8.69
#